data_AF-D2REX4-F1
#
_entry.id   AF-D2REX4-F1
#
_cell.length_a   1.000
_cell.length_b   1.000
_cell.length_c   1.000
_cell.angle_alpha   90.00
_cell.angle_beta   90.00
_cell.angle_gamma   90.00
#
_symmetry.space_group_name_H-M   'P 1'
#
loop_
_entity.id
_entity.type
_entity.pdbx_description
1 polymer ?
#
loop_
_entity_poly.entity_id
_entity_poly.type
_entity_poly.pdbx_seq_one_letter_code
_entity_poly.pdbx_strand_id
1 'polypeptide(L)'
;MKVMVCGSIGYGHKEEIKKIQEILRKEGFEVLDQFEHDYSHVDDFRDNEELCREIVTRDLELCEKADVIVLVAKHPSFGAMAEVVISAMKGKPVVAFCPEKVRSPWPIYFANKVVRSEEELVRALKELETPLRTIPNVYSDHEAEFTYTKFTCICPVTGLRDIGTIKIRYKPKDRILEYESLDSYFKLFADKKMHHEAVVCKVFNDIYQALNPEWLEVVAEFEERSGVKAVIRKRL
;
A
#
# COMPACT_ATOMS: atom_id res chain seq x y z
N MET A 1 0.75 13.60 4.49
CA MET A 1 1.28 12.36 3.89
C MET A 1 2.69 12.64 3.41
N LYS A 2 3.65 11.85 3.88
CA LYS A 2 5.07 11.90 3.52
C LYS A 2 5.32 11.10 2.25
N VAL A 3 5.91 11.72 1.25
CA VAL A 3 6.16 11.11 -0.05
C VAL A 3 7.66 11.05 -0.33
N MET A 4 8.16 9.88 -0.70
CA MET A 4 9.50 9.73 -1.27
C MET A 4 9.37 9.51 -2.78
N VAL A 5 10.13 10.27 -3.57
CA VAL A 5 10.11 10.19 -5.03
C VAL A 5 11.41 9.58 -5.53
N CYS A 6 11.40 8.32 -5.95
CA CYS A 6 12.58 7.63 -6.45
C CYS A 6 12.62 7.57 -7.98
N GLY A 7 13.81 7.40 -8.54
CA GLY A 7 14.01 7.35 -9.99
C GLY A 7 15.48 7.20 -10.39
N SER A 8 15.78 7.45 -11.66
CA SER A 8 17.15 7.37 -12.15
C SER A 8 17.98 8.61 -11.79
N ILE A 9 18.84 8.51 -10.79
CA ILE A 9 19.78 9.58 -10.42
C ILE A 9 21.12 9.41 -11.15
N GLY A 10 21.73 8.21 -11.08
CA GLY A 10 23.08 7.94 -11.59
C GLY A 10 23.29 8.10 -13.10
N TYR A 11 22.22 8.19 -13.88
CA TYR A 11 22.27 8.43 -15.33
C TYR A 11 21.94 9.89 -15.72
N GLY A 12 21.94 10.83 -14.77
CA GLY A 12 21.74 12.26 -15.05
C GLY A 12 20.28 12.73 -15.13
N HIS A 13 19.32 11.93 -14.66
CA HIS A 13 17.88 12.25 -14.73
C HIS A 13 17.31 12.82 -13.40
N LYS A 14 18.18 13.44 -12.59
CA LYS A 14 17.83 14.05 -11.28
C LYS A 14 16.77 15.16 -11.40
N GLU A 15 16.78 15.91 -12.50
CA GLU A 15 15.83 17.02 -12.72
C GLU A 15 14.38 16.56 -12.84
N GLU A 16 14.14 15.34 -13.31
CA GLU A 16 12.78 14.79 -13.42
C GLU A 16 12.19 14.49 -12.04
N ILE A 17 13.02 13.93 -11.15
CA ILE A 17 12.64 13.68 -9.75
C ILE A 17 12.33 15.01 -9.08
N LYS A 18 13.22 16.01 -9.20
CA LYS A 18 12.99 17.35 -8.64
C LYS A 18 11.70 17.98 -9.14
N LYS A 19 11.42 17.90 -10.43
CA LYS A 19 10.17 18.41 -11.01
C LYS A 19 8.95 17.78 -10.34
N ILE A 20 8.92 16.45 -10.19
CA ILE A 20 7.83 15.76 -9.50
C ILE A 20 7.75 16.16 -8.02
N GLN A 21 8.89 16.24 -7.33
CA GLN A 21 8.92 16.71 -5.95
C GLN A 21 8.35 18.13 -5.79
N GLU A 22 8.68 19.06 -6.68
CA GLU A 22 8.13 20.43 -6.67
C GLU A 22 6.61 20.45 -6.86
N ILE A 23 6.09 19.65 -7.80
CA ILE A 23 4.65 19.53 -8.03
C ILE A 23 3.96 19.01 -6.76
N LEU A 24 4.50 17.95 -6.17
CA LEU A 24 3.91 17.36 -4.96
C LEU A 24 3.98 18.32 -3.77
N ARG A 25 5.06 19.09 -3.61
CA ARG A 25 5.15 20.14 -2.60
C ARG A 25 4.08 21.23 -2.81
N LYS A 26 3.85 21.66 -4.06
CA LYS A 26 2.80 22.64 -4.40
C LYS A 26 1.39 22.12 -4.09
N GLU A 27 1.18 20.81 -4.21
CA GLU A 27 -0.08 20.14 -3.87
C GLU A 27 -0.23 19.83 -2.36
N GLY A 28 0.73 20.26 -1.53
CA GLY A 28 0.65 20.16 -0.07
C GLY A 28 1.16 18.84 0.51
N PHE A 29 1.85 18.01 -0.27
CA PHE A 29 2.51 16.80 0.25
C PHE A 29 3.84 17.14 0.94
N GLU A 30 4.16 16.41 2.01
CA GLU A 30 5.47 16.50 2.67
C GLU A 30 6.45 15.62 1.90
N VAL A 31 7.28 16.23 1.05
CA VAL A 31 8.22 15.47 0.22
C VAL A 31 9.56 15.30 0.94
N LEU A 32 9.96 14.04 1.13
CA LEU A 32 11.25 13.67 1.69
C LEU A 32 12.33 13.88 0.63
N ASP A 33 13.31 14.71 0.92
CA ASP A 33 14.40 15.02 0.00
C ASP A 33 15.57 14.04 0.16
N GLN A 34 15.93 13.35 -0.91
CA GLN A 34 17.05 12.40 -0.94
C GLN A 34 18.36 13.01 -1.47
N PHE A 35 18.37 14.30 -1.80
CA PHE A 35 19.50 14.94 -2.48
C PHE A 35 20.46 15.71 -1.58
N GLU A 36 20.33 15.59 -0.25
CA GLU A 36 21.18 16.32 0.70
C GLU A 36 22.66 15.94 0.62
N HIS A 37 23.02 14.78 0.06
CA HIS A 37 24.41 14.39 -0.19
C HIS A 37 24.62 13.99 -1.65
N ASP A 38 25.55 14.68 -2.31
CA ASP A 38 25.84 14.51 -3.72
C ASP A 38 27.03 13.57 -3.94
N TYR A 39 26.74 12.33 -4.31
CA TYR A 39 27.72 11.32 -4.71
C TYR A 39 27.78 11.15 -6.25
N SER A 40 27.25 12.11 -7.03
CA SER A 40 27.27 12.06 -8.50
C SER A 40 28.67 12.11 -9.12
N HIS A 41 29.68 12.47 -8.33
CA HIS A 41 31.09 12.48 -8.72
C HIS A 41 31.75 11.10 -8.65
N VAL A 42 31.08 10.10 -8.05
CA VAL A 42 31.58 8.73 -7.96
C VAL A 42 31.05 7.91 -9.13
N ASP A 43 31.95 7.47 -9.99
CA ASP A 43 31.69 6.68 -11.20
C ASP A 43 31.94 5.17 -11.01
N ASP A 44 32.71 4.78 -9.99
CA ASP A 44 32.94 3.39 -9.60
C ASP A 44 32.79 3.18 -8.08
N PHE A 45 31.91 2.26 -7.70
CA PHE A 45 31.59 1.95 -6.31
C PHE A 45 32.31 0.70 -5.77
N ARG A 46 33.05 -0.05 -6.62
CA ARG A 46 33.60 -1.36 -6.26
C ARG A 46 34.56 -1.32 -5.07
N ASP A 47 35.32 -0.24 -4.93
CA ASP A 47 36.30 -0.06 -3.86
C ASP A 47 35.81 0.93 -2.77
N ASN A 48 34.54 1.34 -2.82
CA ASN A 48 33.94 2.36 -1.94
C ASN A 48 32.89 1.76 -0.99
N GLU A 49 33.26 0.72 -0.24
CA GLU A 49 32.32 -0.04 0.61
C GLU A 49 31.60 0.81 1.66
N GLU A 50 32.32 1.71 2.35
CA GLU A 50 31.75 2.60 3.37
C GLU A 50 30.70 3.54 2.77
N LEU A 51 31.03 4.18 1.66
CA LEU A 51 30.11 5.05 0.93
C LEU A 51 28.86 4.29 0.45
N CYS A 52 29.02 3.06 -0.05
CA CYS A 52 27.90 2.21 -0.44
C CYS A 52 26.95 1.96 0.75
N ARG A 53 27.52 1.63 1.92
CA ARG A 53 26.75 1.39 3.15
C ARG A 53 25.99 2.64 3.57
N GLU A 54 26.63 3.80 3.56
CA GLU A 54 26.01 5.08 3.92
C GLU A 54 24.84 5.43 2.99
N ILE A 55 25.04 5.34 1.68
CA ILE A 55 24.01 5.64 0.68
C ILE A 55 22.80 4.71 0.88
N VAL A 56 23.03 3.39 0.89
CA VAL A 56 21.93 2.41 1.00
C VAL A 56 21.19 2.55 2.33
N THR A 57 21.90 2.74 3.44
CA THR A 57 21.26 2.87 4.76
C THR A 57 20.35 4.09 4.79
N ARG A 58 20.84 5.24 4.32
CA ARG A 58 20.06 6.48 4.28
C ARG A 58 18.84 6.35 3.36
N ASP A 59 19.01 5.79 2.16
CA ASP A 59 17.93 5.67 1.19
C ASP A 59 16.81 4.75 1.73
N LEU A 60 17.18 3.68 2.46
CA LEU A 60 16.23 2.82 3.16
C LEU A 60 15.56 3.51 4.37
N GLU A 61 16.27 4.35 5.11
CA GLU A 61 15.66 5.16 6.18
C GLU A 61 14.64 6.17 5.64
N LEU A 62 14.90 6.76 4.47
CA LEU A 62 13.95 7.63 3.78
C LEU A 62 12.71 6.85 3.33
N CYS A 63 12.90 5.65 2.76
CA CYS A 63 11.79 4.75 2.44
C CYS A 63 10.96 4.45 3.69
N GLU A 64 11.61 4.20 4.84
CA GLU A 64 10.93 3.90 6.10
C GLU A 64 10.13 5.10 6.63
N LYS A 65 10.64 6.33 6.49
CA LYS A 65 9.93 7.56 6.88
C LYS A 65 8.76 7.92 5.97
N ALA A 66 8.75 7.43 4.73
CA ALA A 66 7.69 7.71 3.76
C ALA A 66 6.39 6.97 4.06
N ASP A 67 5.25 7.62 3.84
CA ASP A 67 3.94 6.98 3.85
C ASP A 67 3.65 6.28 2.50
N VAL A 68 4.23 6.81 1.42
CA VAL A 68 4.06 6.32 0.04
C VAL A 68 5.33 6.57 -0.77
N ILE A 69 5.64 5.62 -1.66
CA ILE A 69 6.73 5.73 -2.63
C ILE A 69 6.15 6.09 -4.01
N VAL A 70 6.74 7.09 -4.65
CA VAL A 70 6.47 7.45 -6.05
C VAL A 70 7.68 7.09 -6.88
N LEU A 71 7.53 6.12 -7.79
CA LEU A 71 8.58 5.75 -8.73
C LEU A 71 8.40 6.53 -10.04
N VAL A 72 9.40 7.32 -10.41
CA VAL A 72 9.51 7.93 -11.74
C VAL A 72 10.10 6.89 -12.71
N ALA A 73 9.21 6.14 -13.36
CA ALA A 73 9.55 4.99 -14.20
C ALA A 73 9.81 5.38 -15.66
N LYS A 74 10.67 6.38 -15.89
CA LYS A 74 11.07 6.81 -17.24
C LYS A 74 12.36 6.14 -17.70
N HIS A 75 13.33 6.01 -16.79
CA HIS A 75 14.64 5.44 -17.04
C HIS A 75 14.95 4.31 -16.04
N PRO A 76 15.63 3.22 -16.43
CA PRO A 76 16.02 2.16 -15.50
C PRO A 76 16.93 2.68 -14.38
N SER A 77 16.73 2.18 -13.16
CA SER A 77 17.54 2.52 -11.99
C SER A 77 17.50 1.37 -10.99
N PHE A 78 18.67 0.78 -10.69
CA PHE A 78 18.76 -0.33 -9.72
C PHE A 78 18.38 0.11 -8.31
N GLY A 79 18.88 1.27 -7.86
CA GLY A 79 18.56 1.83 -6.55
C GLY A 79 17.06 2.09 -6.38
N ALA A 80 16.45 2.80 -7.34
CA ALA A 80 15.02 3.10 -7.29
C ALA A 80 14.15 1.83 -7.28
N MET A 81 14.54 0.80 -8.03
CA MET A 81 13.80 -0.46 -8.01
C MET A 81 14.00 -1.22 -6.70
N ALA A 82 15.20 -1.22 -6.11
CA ALA A 82 15.45 -1.82 -4.81
C ALA A 82 14.61 -1.16 -3.71
N GLU A 83 14.56 0.17 -3.68
CA GLU A 83 13.71 0.97 -2.79
C GLU A 83 12.23 0.59 -2.95
N VAL A 84 11.75 0.48 -4.19
CA VAL A 84 10.36 0.10 -4.51
C VAL A 84 10.04 -1.32 -4.06
N VAL A 85 10.89 -2.30 -4.37
CA VAL A 85 10.66 -3.70 -3.98
C VAL A 85 10.62 -3.82 -2.46
N ILE A 86 11.60 -3.25 -1.76
CA ILE A 86 11.68 -3.32 -0.29
C ILE A 86 10.45 -2.65 0.33
N SER A 87 10.07 -1.46 -0.16
CA SER A 87 8.92 -0.73 0.35
C SER A 87 7.60 -1.47 0.10
N ALA A 88 7.40 -1.97 -1.12
CA ALA A 88 6.21 -2.71 -1.50
C ALA A 88 6.06 -4.01 -0.69
N MET A 89 7.17 -4.73 -0.43
CA MET A 89 7.16 -5.94 0.40
C MET A 89 6.88 -5.64 1.89
N LYS A 90 7.14 -4.41 2.34
CA LYS A 90 6.72 -3.91 3.67
C LYS A 90 5.28 -3.35 3.68
N GLY A 91 4.53 -3.49 2.60
CA GLY A 91 3.16 -2.99 2.49
C GLY A 91 3.05 -1.47 2.34
N LYS A 92 4.16 -0.76 2.10
CA LYS A 92 4.10 0.66 1.75
C LYS A 92 3.51 0.79 0.35
N PRO A 93 2.48 1.63 0.18
CA PRO A 93 1.93 1.91 -1.14
C PRO A 93 2.99 2.44 -2.11
N VAL A 94 2.93 1.97 -3.34
CA VAL A 94 3.77 2.42 -4.44
C VAL A 94 2.90 2.95 -5.57
N VAL A 95 3.20 4.15 -6.04
CA VAL A 95 2.62 4.71 -7.28
C VAL A 95 3.71 4.82 -8.32
N ALA A 96 3.56 4.10 -9.43
CA ALA A 96 4.47 4.20 -10.57
C ALA A 96 3.99 5.30 -11.53
N PHE A 97 4.77 6.37 -11.63
CA PHE A 97 4.59 7.43 -12.62
C PHE A 97 5.31 7.06 -13.92
N CYS A 98 4.53 6.74 -14.94
CA CYS A 98 4.95 6.22 -16.23
C CYS A 98 4.50 7.17 -17.36
N PRO A 99 5.13 8.34 -17.52
CA PRO A 99 4.78 9.29 -18.59
C PRO A 99 5.07 8.76 -19.99
N GLU A 100 5.90 7.72 -20.09
CA GLU A 100 6.31 7.07 -21.33
C GLU A 100 6.15 5.54 -21.25
N LYS A 101 6.41 4.85 -22.36
CA LYS A 101 6.33 3.38 -22.43
C LYS A 101 7.39 2.73 -21.54
N VAL A 102 6.95 1.96 -20.56
CA VAL A 102 7.82 1.16 -19.69
C VAL A 102 8.08 -0.20 -20.32
N ARG A 103 9.35 -0.54 -20.56
CA ARG A 103 9.77 -1.83 -21.17
C ARG A 103 10.03 -2.95 -20.16
N SER A 104 9.95 -2.64 -18.86
CA SER A 104 10.18 -3.56 -17.77
C SER A 104 8.87 -3.86 -17.03
N PRO A 105 8.57 -5.10 -16.65
CA PRO A 105 7.38 -5.42 -15.87
C PRO A 105 7.50 -4.95 -14.40
N TRP A 106 8.72 -4.77 -13.89
CA TRP A 106 8.97 -4.53 -12.46
C TRP A 106 8.29 -3.27 -11.90
N PRO A 107 8.35 -2.09 -12.55
CA PRO A 107 7.64 -0.90 -12.08
C PRO A 107 6.12 -1.08 -12.00
N ILE A 108 5.57 -1.94 -12.88
CA ILE A 108 4.12 -2.16 -12.98
C ILE A 108 3.66 -3.15 -11.92
N TYR A 109 4.37 -4.27 -11.79
CA TYR A 109 4.00 -5.35 -10.88
C TYR A 109 4.10 -4.94 -9.40
N PHE A 110 5.10 -4.15 -9.03
CA PHE A 110 5.28 -3.71 -7.65
C PHE A 110 4.40 -2.50 -7.27
N ALA A 111 3.80 -1.82 -8.24
CA ALA A 111 2.95 -0.66 -7.99
C ALA A 111 1.54 -1.04 -7.55
N ASN A 112 0.97 -0.27 -6.62
CA ASN A 112 -0.45 -0.30 -6.31
C ASN A 112 -1.27 0.44 -7.37
N LYS A 113 -0.72 1.52 -7.94
CA LYS A 113 -1.31 2.30 -9.02
C LYS A 113 -0.25 2.68 -10.04
N VAL A 114 -0.63 2.60 -11.31
CA VAL A 114 0.19 3.09 -12.44
C VAL A 114 -0.52 4.30 -13.03
N VAL A 115 0.20 5.41 -13.15
CA VAL A 115 -0.31 6.71 -13.62
C VAL A 115 0.58 7.24 -14.74
N ARG A 116 0.00 8.03 -15.65
CA ARG A 116 0.67 8.49 -16.88
C ARG A 116 0.86 10.00 -16.95
N SER A 117 0.16 10.76 -16.10
CA SER A 117 0.28 12.22 -16.03
C SER A 117 0.49 12.70 -14.60
N GLU A 118 0.95 13.94 -14.47
CA GLU A 118 1.18 14.59 -13.17
C GLU A 118 -0.15 14.75 -12.42
N GLU A 119 -1.24 15.05 -13.13
CA GLU A 119 -2.59 15.15 -12.58
C GLU A 119 -3.09 13.80 -12.07
N GLU A 120 -2.86 12.73 -12.84
CA GLU A 120 -3.20 11.37 -12.42
C GLU A 120 -2.41 10.96 -11.17
N LEU A 121 -1.13 11.32 -11.08
CA LEU A 121 -0.29 11.06 -9.91
C LEU A 121 -0.83 11.75 -8.66
N VAL A 122 -1.09 13.06 -8.75
CA VAL A 122 -1.64 13.84 -7.63
C VAL A 122 -2.98 13.27 -7.18
N ARG A 123 -3.86 12.94 -8.13
CA ARG A 123 -5.15 12.32 -7.84
C ARG A 123 -4.98 10.96 -7.15
N ALA A 124 -4.10 10.10 -7.69
CA ALA A 124 -3.85 8.78 -7.12
C ALA A 124 -3.34 8.84 -5.68
N LEU A 125 -2.49 9.82 -5.36
CA LEU A 125 -1.99 10.08 -4.01
C LEU A 125 -3.07 10.60 -3.07
N LYS A 126 -3.94 11.52 -3.52
CA LYS A 126 -5.08 12.01 -2.72
C LYS A 126 -6.11 10.91 -2.43
N GLU A 127 -6.26 9.95 -3.33
CA GLU A 127 -7.17 8.81 -3.20
C GLU A 127 -6.53 7.59 -2.49
N LEU A 128 -5.28 7.70 -2.04
CA LEU A 128 -4.51 6.57 -1.50
C LEU A 128 -4.92 6.17 -0.07
N GLU A 129 -5.89 6.88 0.52
CA GLU A 129 -6.41 6.62 1.86
C GLU A 129 -7.21 5.31 1.91
N THR A 130 -6.50 4.19 1.86
CA THR A 130 -7.05 2.88 2.19
C THR A 130 -6.39 2.37 3.47
N PRO A 131 -7.18 2.05 4.52
CA PRO A 131 -6.66 1.46 5.75
C PRO A 131 -6.14 0.03 5.56
N LEU A 132 -6.49 -0.63 4.45
CA LEU A 132 -5.97 -1.94 4.09
C LEU A 132 -4.72 -1.78 3.23
N ARG A 133 -3.63 -2.38 3.67
CA ARG A 133 -2.39 -2.45 2.91
C ARG A 133 -2.27 -3.81 2.23
N THR A 134 -1.54 -3.82 1.13
CA THR A 134 -1.32 -5.03 0.33
C THR A 134 0.12 -5.10 -0.10
N ILE A 135 0.64 -6.32 -0.22
CA ILE A 135 1.99 -6.60 -0.71
C ILE A 135 1.91 -7.38 -2.03
N PRO A 136 2.91 -7.27 -2.92
CA PRO A 136 2.98 -8.08 -4.13
C PRO A 136 2.99 -9.58 -3.81
N ASN A 137 2.26 -10.37 -4.58
CA ASN A 137 2.19 -11.82 -4.44
C ASN A 137 3.35 -12.52 -5.16
N VAL A 138 4.51 -12.60 -4.51
CA VAL A 138 5.71 -13.26 -5.05
C VAL A 138 5.73 -14.78 -4.79
N TYR A 139 4.61 -15.35 -4.36
CA TYR A 139 4.50 -16.77 -4.01
C TYR A 139 3.73 -17.55 -5.09
N SER A 140 3.79 -18.88 -5.01
CA SER A 140 3.01 -19.76 -5.91
C SER A 140 1.50 -19.66 -5.67
N ASP A 141 0.70 -20.29 -6.53
CA ASP A 141 -0.75 -20.36 -6.35
C ASP A 141 -1.14 -20.93 -4.97
N HIS A 142 -2.03 -20.24 -4.25
CA HIS A 142 -2.41 -20.58 -2.89
C HIS A 142 -3.77 -19.96 -2.49
N GLU A 143 -4.32 -20.44 -1.37
CA GLU A 143 -5.45 -19.81 -0.68
C GLU A 143 -4.98 -19.33 0.70
N ALA A 144 -5.59 -18.26 1.18
CA ALA A 144 -5.32 -17.72 2.52
C ALA A 144 -6.62 -17.55 3.30
N GLU A 145 -6.56 -17.83 4.60
CA GLU A 145 -7.64 -17.58 5.55
C GLU A 145 -7.11 -16.74 6.72
N PHE A 146 -7.82 -15.66 7.05
CA PHE A 146 -7.56 -14.83 8.22
C PHE A 146 -8.80 -14.79 9.11
N THR A 147 -8.58 -14.95 10.41
CA THR A 147 -9.64 -14.85 11.42
C THR A 147 -9.32 -13.72 12.40
N TYR A 148 -10.19 -12.71 12.43
CA TYR A 148 -10.12 -11.60 13.38
C TYR A 148 -11.22 -11.78 14.44
N THR A 149 -10.84 -12.13 15.66
CA THR A 149 -11.76 -12.56 16.73
C THR A 149 -12.29 -11.44 17.62
N LYS A 150 -11.79 -10.21 17.46
CA LYS A 150 -12.07 -9.06 18.32
C LYS A 150 -12.85 -7.96 17.61
N PHE A 151 -13.69 -8.32 16.64
CA PHE A 151 -14.45 -7.33 15.88
C PHE A 151 -15.50 -6.69 16.77
N THR A 152 -15.64 -5.36 16.68
CA THR A 152 -16.73 -4.65 17.35
C THR A 152 -17.30 -3.54 16.47
N CYS A 153 -18.59 -3.27 16.62
CA CYS A 153 -19.27 -2.10 16.07
C CYS A 153 -20.42 -1.68 16.99
N ILE A 154 -21.13 -0.59 16.66
CA ILE A 154 -22.30 -0.13 17.41
C ILE A 154 -23.57 -0.51 16.65
N CYS A 155 -24.53 -1.14 17.34
CA CYS A 155 -25.85 -1.40 16.80
C CYS A 155 -26.57 -0.05 16.55
N PRO A 156 -27.03 0.25 15.32
CA PRO A 156 -27.65 1.53 15.00
C PRO A 156 -28.99 1.76 15.69
N VAL A 157 -29.70 0.67 16.03
CA VAL A 157 -31.04 0.73 16.65
C VAL A 157 -30.95 0.97 18.15
N THR A 158 -30.10 0.22 18.85
CA THR A 158 -30.08 0.23 20.32
C THR A 158 -28.89 0.95 20.92
N GLY A 159 -27.88 1.31 20.11
CA GLY A 159 -26.65 1.94 20.58
C GLY A 159 -25.74 1.02 21.42
N LEU A 160 -26.05 -0.28 21.52
CA LEU A 160 -25.20 -1.24 22.22
C LEU A 160 -24.05 -1.67 21.31
N ARG A 161 -22.94 -2.06 21.93
CA ARG A 161 -21.79 -2.62 21.22
C ARG A 161 -22.10 -4.06 20.81
N ASP A 162 -21.93 -4.35 19.53
CA ASP A 162 -21.94 -5.69 18.99
C ASP A 162 -20.50 -6.20 18.91
N ILE A 163 -20.29 -7.47 19.24
CA ILE A 163 -19.00 -8.17 19.21
C ILE A 163 -19.11 -9.34 18.26
N GLY A 164 -18.05 -9.63 17.50
CA GLY A 164 -18.06 -10.76 16.59
C GLY A 164 -16.67 -11.20 16.14
N THR A 165 -16.66 -12.28 15.37
CA THR A 165 -15.50 -12.81 14.66
C THR A 165 -15.69 -12.64 13.16
N ILE A 166 -14.70 -12.07 12.49
CA ILE A 166 -14.65 -11.95 11.04
C ILE A 166 -13.66 -12.97 10.49
N LYS A 167 -14.11 -13.80 9.56
CA LYS A 167 -13.27 -14.71 8.77
C LYS A 167 -13.21 -14.22 7.34
N ILE A 168 -12.00 -14.07 6.81
CA ILE A 168 -11.71 -13.70 5.43
C ILE A 168 -11.03 -14.90 4.79
N ARG A 169 -11.57 -15.40 3.69
CA ARG A 169 -10.91 -16.42 2.87
C ARG A 169 -10.82 -15.91 1.44
N TYR A 170 -9.67 -16.07 0.80
CA TYR A 170 -9.48 -15.59 -0.55
C TYR A 170 -8.38 -16.34 -1.28
N LYS A 171 -8.44 -16.26 -2.61
CA LYS A 171 -7.35 -16.63 -3.50
C LYS A 171 -6.79 -15.37 -4.18
N PRO A 172 -5.54 -14.99 -3.90
CA PRO A 172 -4.95 -13.78 -4.48
C PRO A 172 -4.71 -13.93 -5.99
N LYS A 173 -4.55 -12.78 -6.66
CA LYS A 173 -3.92 -12.69 -7.98
C LYS A 173 -2.47 -12.23 -7.82
N ASP A 174 -2.23 -10.96 -8.09
CA ASP A 174 -0.94 -10.28 -8.07
C ASP A 174 -0.60 -9.67 -6.71
N ARG A 175 -1.56 -9.60 -5.78
CA ARG A 175 -1.36 -9.04 -4.43
C ARG A 175 -2.00 -9.87 -3.34
N ILE A 176 -1.42 -9.81 -2.14
CA ILE A 176 -1.95 -10.39 -0.89
C ILE A 176 -2.15 -9.29 0.16
N LEU A 177 -3.00 -9.56 1.15
CA LEU A 177 -3.19 -8.62 2.26
C LEU A 177 -1.94 -8.54 3.12
N GLU A 178 -1.59 -7.32 3.53
CA GLU A 178 -0.61 -7.12 4.58
C GLU A 178 -1.31 -7.39 5.92
N TYR A 179 -0.81 -8.38 6.67
CA TYR A 179 -1.48 -8.95 7.83
C TYR A 179 -1.72 -7.93 8.95
N GLU A 180 -0.76 -7.06 9.24
CA GLU A 180 -0.85 -6.09 10.34
C GLU A 180 -1.90 -5.00 10.07
N SER A 181 -2.09 -4.63 8.81
CA SER A 181 -3.08 -3.64 8.39
C SER A 181 -4.53 -4.05 8.69
N LEU A 182 -4.82 -5.36 8.81
CA LEU A 182 -6.15 -5.86 9.15
C LEU A 182 -6.61 -5.42 10.54
N ASP A 183 -5.72 -5.44 11.53
CA ASP A 183 -6.06 -5.02 12.90
C ASP A 183 -6.43 -3.53 12.94
N SER A 184 -5.60 -2.70 12.29
CA SER A 184 -5.86 -1.27 12.17
C SER A 184 -7.16 -0.99 11.42
N TYR A 185 -7.43 -1.73 10.34
CA TYR A 185 -8.68 -1.65 9.58
C TYR A 185 -9.91 -1.97 10.43
N PHE A 186 -9.91 -3.10 11.15
CA PHE A 186 -11.07 -3.51 11.95
C PHE A 186 -11.31 -2.61 13.16
N LYS A 187 -10.28 -2.01 13.75
CA LYS A 187 -10.44 -1.01 14.82
C LYS A 187 -11.24 0.21 14.38
N LEU A 188 -11.24 0.57 13.10
CA LEU A 188 -12.04 1.68 12.57
C LEU A 188 -13.56 1.45 12.64
N PHE A 189 -14.02 0.23 12.94
CA PHE A 189 -15.44 -0.10 13.05
C PHE A 189 -15.98 0.06 14.46
N ALA A 190 -15.12 0.13 15.47
CA ALA A 190 -15.50 0.04 16.88
C ALA A 190 -16.58 1.04 17.27
N ASP A 191 -16.54 2.26 16.74
CA ASP A 191 -17.48 3.33 17.07
C ASP A 191 -18.47 3.64 15.94
N LYS A 192 -18.48 2.83 14.87
CA LYS A 192 -19.40 3.00 13.74
C LYS A 192 -20.73 2.32 14.03
N LYS A 193 -21.82 3.06 13.77
CA LYS A 193 -23.19 2.53 13.81
C LYS A 193 -23.49 1.74 12.54
N MET A 194 -23.53 0.41 12.63
CA MET A 194 -23.70 -0.47 11.46
C MET A 194 -24.52 -1.71 11.79
N HIS A 195 -25.40 -2.11 10.87
CA HIS A 195 -26.02 -3.43 10.89
C HIS A 195 -24.99 -4.51 10.53
N HIS A 196 -25.20 -5.74 10.99
CA HIS A 196 -24.29 -6.86 10.77
C HIS A 196 -24.07 -7.15 9.28
N GLU A 197 -25.12 -7.02 8.47
CA GLU A 197 -25.07 -7.19 7.01
C GLU A 197 -24.24 -6.10 6.34
N ALA A 198 -24.38 -4.86 6.82
CA ALA A 198 -23.62 -3.72 6.31
C ALA A 198 -22.12 -3.87 6.62
N VAL A 199 -21.77 -4.42 7.80
CA VAL A 199 -20.38 -4.75 8.15
C VAL A 199 -19.79 -5.71 7.12
N VAL A 200 -20.43 -6.86 6.88
CA VAL A 200 -19.90 -7.87 5.94
C VAL A 200 -19.80 -7.32 4.52
N CYS A 201 -20.80 -6.57 4.06
CA CYS A 201 -20.76 -5.93 2.75
C CYS A 201 -19.62 -4.92 2.62
N LYS A 202 -19.36 -4.11 3.65
CA LYS A 202 -18.28 -3.13 3.66
C LYS A 202 -16.91 -3.82 3.63
N VAL A 203 -16.70 -4.79 4.53
CA VAL A 203 -15.44 -5.56 4.63
C VAL A 203 -15.13 -6.26 3.32
N PHE A 204 -16.12 -6.95 2.74
CA PHE A 204 -15.97 -7.59 1.44
C PHE A 204 -15.58 -6.59 0.34
N ASN A 205 -16.29 -5.46 0.25
CA ASN A 205 -16.05 -4.49 -0.80
C ASN A 205 -14.66 -3.85 -0.66
N ASP A 206 -14.23 -3.52 0.55
CA ASP A 206 -12.92 -2.91 0.78
C ASP A 206 -11.77 -3.87 0.45
N ILE A 207 -11.88 -5.13 0.86
CA ILE A 207 -10.89 -6.17 0.52
C ILE A 207 -10.88 -6.42 -0.98
N TYR A 208 -12.05 -6.50 -1.63
CA TYR A 208 -12.15 -6.67 -3.07
C TYR A 208 -11.49 -5.52 -3.83
N GLN A 209 -11.70 -4.27 -3.40
CA GLN A 209 -11.07 -3.10 -4.03
C GLN A 209 -9.55 -3.07 -3.79
N ALA A 210 -9.08 -3.52 -2.62
CA ALA A 210 -7.66 -3.55 -2.30
C ALA A 210 -6.88 -4.64 -3.05
N LEU A 211 -7.50 -5.80 -3.29
CA LEU A 211 -6.82 -7.00 -3.83
C LEU A 211 -7.23 -7.41 -5.25
N ASN A 212 -8.48 -7.14 -5.65
CA ASN A 212 -9.09 -7.73 -6.85
C ASN A 212 -8.82 -9.25 -6.99
N PRO A 213 -9.15 -10.08 -5.99
CA PRO A 213 -8.74 -11.49 -5.94
C PRO A 213 -9.43 -12.36 -7.00
N GLU A 214 -9.01 -13.62 -7.16
CA GLU A 214 -9.71 -14.60 -8.01
C GLU A 214 -11.05 -14.99 -7.40
N TRP A 215 -11.08 -15.23 -6.09
CA TRP A 215 -12.30 -15.41 -5.30
C TRP A 215 -12.12 -14.82 -3.91
N LEU A 216 -13.24 -14.44 -3.27
CA LEU A 216 -13.27 -13.87 -1.93
C LEU A 216 -14.51 -14.35 -1.18
N GLU A 217 -14.35 -14.73 0.09
CA GLU A 217 -15.40 -14.96 1.05
C GLU A 217 -15.13 -14.14 2.32
N VAL A 218 -16.16 -13.45 2.80
CA VAL A 218 -16.17 -12.83 4.13
C VAL A 218 -17.34 -13.39 4.93
N VAL A 219 -17.05 -13.89 6.13
CA VAL A 219 -18.02 -14.40 7.10
C VAL A 219 -17.91 -13.61 8.39
N ALA A 220 -19.02 -13.13 8.93
CA ALA A 220 -19.08 -12.56 10.26
C ALA A 220 -19.99 -13.40 11.16
N GLU A 221 -19.48 -13.81 12.30
CA GLU A 221 -20.23 -14.47 13.37
C GLU A 221 -20.32 -13.50 14.54
N PHE A 222 -21.52 -12.97 14.82
CA PHE A 222 -21.75 -12.06 15.94
C PHE A 222 -22.18 -12.84 17.19
N GLU A 223 -21.85 -12.29 18.36
CA GLU A 223 -22.30 -12.82 19.64
C GLU A 223 -23.84 -12.83 19.72
N GLU A 224 -24.36 -13.80 20.47
CA GLU A 224 -25.80 -13.97 20.62
C GLU A 224 -26.40 -12.76 21.34
N ARG A 225 -27.53 -12.29 20.82
CA ARG A 225 -28.31 -11.24 21.45
C ARG A 225 -29.78 -11.60 21.44
N SER A 226 -30.41 -11.56 22.62
CA SER A 226 -31.83 -11.91 22.80
C SER A 226 -32.18 -13.32 22.27
N GLY A 227 -31.27 -14.29 22.45
CA GLY A 227 -31.47 -15.68 21.99
C GLY A 227 -31.25 -15.89 20.49
N VAL A 228 -30.77 -14.88 19.75
CA VAL A 228 -30.53 -14.97 18.31
C VAL A 228 -29.04 -14.81 18.02
N LYS A 229 -28.47 -15.80 17.34
CA LYS A 229 -27.11 -15.75 16.80
C LYS A 229 -27.14 -15.41 15.32
N ALA A 230 -26.36 -14.41 14.91
CA ALA A 230 -26.28 -13.97 13.53
C ALA A 230 -24.98 -14.45 12.88
N VAL A 231 -25.10 -15.10 11.71
CA VAL A 231 -23.96 -15.44 10.86
C VAL A 231 -24.23 -14.94 9.45
N ILE A 232 -23.46 -13.95 9.02
CA ILE A 232 -23.62 -13.30 7.71
C ILE A 232 -22.45 -13.71 6.83
N ARG A 233 -22.71 -13.99 5.56
CA ARG A 233 -21.69 -14.37 4.57
C ARG A 233 -21.87 -13.61 3.27
N LYS A 234 -20.76 -13.24 2.64
CA LYS A 234 -20.73 -12.72 1.27
C LYS A 234 -19.58 -13.37 0.50
N ARG A 235 -19.85 -13.73 -0.76
CA ARG A 235 -18.91 -14.41 -1.66
C ARG A 235 -18.90 -13.72 -3.02
N LEU A 236 -17.75 -13.73 -3.69
CA LEU A 236 -17.62 -13.39 -5.11
C LEU A 236 -18.14 -14.55 -5.98
#